data_AF-A0A382ZLH2-F1
#
_entry.id   AF-A0A382ZLH2-F1
#
_cell.length_a   1.000
_cell.length_b   1.000
_cell.length_c   1.000
_cell.angle_alpha   90.00
_cell.angle_beta   90.00
_cell.angle_gamma   90.00
#
_symmetry.space_group_name_H-M   'P 1'
#
loop_
_entity.id
_entity.type
_entity.pdbx_description
1 polymer ?
#
loop_
_entity_poly.entity_id
_entity_poly.type
_entity_poly.pdbx_seq_one_letter_code
_entity_poly.pdbx_strand_id
1 'polypeptide(L)'
;VENFEALWKTFHERYAFFDLRGVDWKAQYEKYRPKVTKDTTDEELYALMCEMLKPLKDGHVNLKAKSLGKKKTYNPEETPRFFEEFNNSKLEKQFEEMVRKTLRDNDFSEFKNSTDLLVYSRNKNLGY
;
A
#
# COMPACT_ATOMS: atom_id res chain seq x y z
N VAL A 1 -10.11 -12.67 19.44
CA VAL A 1 -9.65 -13.89 18.72
C VAL A 1 -10.20 -13.95 17.29
N GLU A 2 -11.52 -13.88 17.07
CA GLU A 2 -12.13 -14.07 15.74
C GLU A 2 -11.58 -13.13 14.64
N ASN A 3 -11.41 -11.84 14.93
CA ASN A 3 -10.83 -10.89 13.98
C ASN A 3 -9.40 -11.24 13.53
N PHE A 4 -8.59 -11.81 14.43
CA PHE A 4 -7.24 -12.28 14.09
C PHE A 4 -7.30 -13.44 13.09
N GLU A 5 -8.14 -14.44 13.38
CA GLU A 5 -8.34 -15.61 12.52
C GLU A 5 -8.85 -15.20 11.13
N ALA A 6 -9.83 -14.30 11.09
CA ALA A 6 -10.40 -13.79 9.85
C ALA A 6 -9.34 -13.07 9.00
N LEU A 7 -8.53 -12.20 9.62
CA LEU A 7 -7.46 -11.50 8.91
C LEU A 7 -6.42 -12.50 8.38
N TRP A 8 -5.92 -13.38 9.24
CA TRP A 8 -4.88 -14.33 8.84
C TRP A 8 -5.35 -15.24 7.69
N LYS A 9 -6.55 -15.80 7.82
CA LYS A 9 -7.15 -16.69 6.80
C LYS A 9 -7.39 -15.95 5.48
N THR A 10 -7.90 -14.73 5.53
CA THR A 10 -8.13 -13.91 4.33
C THR A 10 -6.84 -13.72 3.55
N PHE A 11 -5.75 -13.38 4.23
CA PHE A 11 -4.44 -13.24 3.61
C PHE A 11 -3.93 -14.58 3.09
N HIS A 12 -4.06 -15.65 3.87
CA HIS A 12 -3.62 -16.99 3.48
C HIS A 12 -4.28 -17.49 2.18
N GLU A 13 -5.57 -17.20 2.01
CA GLU A 13 -6.36 -17.67 0.86
C GLU A 13 -6.28 -16.76 -0.36
N ARG A 14 -5.93 -15.47 -0.20
CA ARG A 14 -6.13 -14.46 -1.25
C ARG A 14 -4.93 -13.61 -1.58
N TYR A 15 -3.94 -13.51 -0.70
CA TYR A 15 -2.78 -12.66 -0.95
C TYR A 15 -1.78 -13.39 -1.85
N ALA A 16 -1.59 -12.87 -3.07
CA ALA A 16 -0.85 -13.56 -4.13
C ALA A 16 0.67 -13.38 -4.07
N PHE A 17 1.19 -12.50 -3.20
CA PHE A 17 2.58 -12.03 -3.30
C PHE A 17 3.50 -12.48 -2.16
N PHE A 18 3.11 -13.48 -1.35
CA PHE A 18 3.96 -13.93 -0.23
C PHE A 18 5.36 -14.33 -0.68
N ASP A 19 5.47 -15.16 -1.74
CA ASP A 19 6.74 -15.63 -2.26
C ASP A 19 7.59 -14.47 -2.81
N LEU A 20 6.96 -13.55 -3.55
CA LEU A 20 7.62 -12.36 -4.09
C LEU A 20 8.16 -11.45 -2.96
N ARG A 21 7.47 -11.40 -1.82
CA ARG A 21 7.85 -10.61 -0.65
C ARG A 21 8.79 -11.38 0.30
N GLY A 22 9.04 -12.67 0.05
CA GLY A 22 9.83 -13.51 0.94
C GLY A 22 9.21 -13.69 2.33
N VAL A 23 7.87 -13.71 2.42
CA VAL A 23 7.15 -13.80 3.70
C VAL A 23 6.52 -15.18 3.86
N ASP A 24 6.98 -15.93 4.86
CA ASP A 24 6.28 -17.13 5.31
C ASP A 24 5.05 -16.73 6.14
N TRP A 25 3.88 -16.78 5.52
CA TRP A 25 2.62 -16.41 6.17
C TRP A 25 2.17 -17.41 7.24
N LYS A 26 2.57 -18.68 7.14
CA LYS A 26 2.27 -19.68 8.19
C LYS A 26 3.10 -19.40 9.44
N ALA A 27 4.38 -19.06 9.28
CA ALA A 27 5.22 -18.64 10.39
C ALA A 27 4.67 -17.37 11.08
N GLN A 28 4.04 -16.45 10.33
CA GLN A 28 3.33 -15.32 10.94
C GLN A 28 2.20 -15.78 11.88
N TYR A 29 1.42 -16.78 11.48
CA TYR A 29 0.37 -17.35 12.34
C TYR A 29 0.97 -17.88 13.64
N GLU A 30 1.98 -18.75 13.54
CA GLU A 30 2.62 -19.42 14.67
C GLU A 30 3.21 -18.40 15.66
N LYS A 31 3.76 -17.30 15.13
CA LYS A 31 4.35 -16.22 15.94
C LYS A 31 3.31 -15.36 16.66
N TYR A 32 2.21 -15.00 16.02
CA TYR A 32 1.27 -14.00 16.55
C TYR A 32 0.02 -14.62 17.18
N ARG A 33 -0.45 -15.78 16.72
CA ARG A 33 -1.67 -16.42 17.23
C ARG A 33 -1.63 -16.68 18.74
N PRO A 34 -0.54 -17.20 19.34
CA PRO A 34 -0.50 -17.46 20.78
C PRO A 34 -0.60 -16.19 21.64
N LYS A 35 -0.33 -15.02 21.07
CA LYS A 35 -0.41 -13.72 21.76
C LYS A 35 -1.83 -13.17 21.85
N VAL A 36 -2.77 -13.73 21.07
CA VAL A 36 -4.17 -13.30 21.06
C VAL A 36 -4.99 -14.21 21.95
N THR A 37 -5.48 -13.64 23.06
CA THR A 37 -6.31 -14.33 24.05
C THR A 37 -7.70 -13.71 24.12
N LYS A 38 -8.54 -14.20 25.03
CA LYS A 38 -9.84 -13.60 25.34
C LYS A 38 -9.74 -12.26 26.06
N ASP A 39 -8.59 -12.00 26.69
CA ASP A 39 -8.34 -10.79 27.50
C ASP A 39 -7.61 -9.70 26.69
N THR A 40 -7.20 -10.01 25.45
CA THR A 40 -6.57 -9.05 24.53
C THR A 40 -7.55 -7.95 24.15
N THR A 41 -7.16 -6.69 24.38
CA THR A 41 -7.98 -5.53 24.01
C THR A 41 -7.99 -5.29 22.50
N ASP A 42 -8.93 -4.48 22.01
CA ASP A 42 -8.99 -4.14 20.59
C ASP A 42 -7.73 -3.37 20.14
N GLU A 43 -7.16 -2.51 20.99
CA GLU A 43 -5.92 -1.79 20.74
C GLU A 43 -4.70 -2.73 20.64
N GLU A 44 -4.59 -3.69 21.54
CA GLU A 44 -3.53 -4.69 21.53
C GLU A 44 -3.65 -5.60 20.30
N LEU A 45 -4.88 -6.03 19.99
CA LEU A 45 -5.17 -6.85 18.82
C LEU A 45 -4.79 -6.09 17.54
N TYR A 46 -5.17 -4.82 17.42
CA TYR A 46 -4.78 -3.96 16.30
C TYR A 46 -3.25 -3.86 16.16
N ALA A 47 -2.54 -3.61 17.25
CA ALA A 47 -1.08 -3.52 17.23
C ALA A 47 -0.43 -4.85 16.77
N LEU A 48 -0.92 -5.99 17.26
CA LEU A 48 -0.45 -7.31 16.84
C LEU A 48 -0.69 -7.56 15.34
N MET A 49 -1.86 -7.18 14.82
CA MET A 49 -2.16 -7.31 13.39
C MET A 49 -1.29 -6.39 12.53
N CYS A 50 -0.99 -5.17 12.96
CA CYS A 50 -0.04 -4.28 12.28
C CYS A 50 1.35 -4.93 12.19
N GLU A 51 1.85 -5.46 13.31
CA GLU A 51 3.16 -6.13 13.35
C GLU A 51 3.20 -7.40 12.49
N MET A 52 2.10 -8.14 12.40
CA MET A 52 1.98 -9.31 11.54
C MET A 52 2.00 -8.95 10.04
N LEU A 53 1.42 -7.80 9.67
CA LEU A 53 1.38 -7.32 8.28
C LEU A 53 2.66 -6.60 7.84
N LYS A 54 3.43 -6.06 8.78
CA LYS A 54 4.65 -5.27 8.53
C LYS A 54 5.65 -5.91 7.54
N PRO A 55 5.94 -7.22 7.59
CA PRO A 55 6.90 -7.84 6.66
C PRO A 55 6.45 -7.82 5.19
N LEU A 56 5.15 -7.60 4.91
CA LEU A 56 4.64 -7.59 3.54
C LEU A 56 5.16 -6.41 2.71
N LYS A 57 5.50 -5.28 3.35
CA LYS A 57 6.09 -4.11 2.67
C LYS A 57 5.27 -3.65 1.46
N ASP A 58 3.94 -3.69 1.57
CA ASP A 58 3.01 -3.54 0.45
C ASP A 58 2.03 -2.38 0.63
N GLY A 59 2.19 -1.33 -0.19
CA GLY A 59 1.32 -0.15 -0.20
C GLY A 59 -0.14 -0.41 -0.56
N HIS A 60 -0.47 -1.57 -1.12
CA HIS A 60 -1.86 -1.92 -1.42
C HIS A 60 -2.57 -2.56 -0.22
N VAL A 61 -1.83 -2.95 0.81
CA VAL A 61 -2.40 -3.52 2.05
C VAL A 61 -2.77 -2.39 2.99
N ASN A 62 -4.02 -2.38 3.45
CA ASN A 62 -4.51 -1.39 4.40
C ASN A 62 -5.34 -2.06 5.49
N LEU A 63 -4.95 -1.88 6.76
CA LEU A 63 -5.74 -2.28 7.93
C LEU A 63 -6.44 -1.03 8.49
N LYS A 64 -7.76 -1.10 8.66
CA LYS A 64 -8.57 0.02 9.19
C LYS A 64 -9.42 -0.46 10.36
N ALA A 65 -9.15 0.04 11.57
CA ALA A 65 -9.91 -0.28 12.77
C ALA A 65 -10.88 0.86 13.12
N LYS A 66 -12.04 0.89 12.44
CA LYS A 66 -13.03 1.97 12.61
C LYS A 66 -13.57 2.09 14.03
N SER A 67 -13.70 0.97 14.75
CA SER A 67 -14.15 0.93 16.15
C SER A 67 -13.22 1.68 17.10
N LEU A 68 -11.92 1.73 16.79
CA LEU A 68 -10.88 2.42 17.56
C LEU A 68 -10.71 3.91 17.16
N GLY A 69 -11.57 4.41 16.26
CA GLY A 69 -11.61 5.80 15.83
C GLY A 69 -11.16 6.03 14.38
N LYS A 70 -11.54 7.19 13.83
CA LYS A 70 -11.39 7.52 12.40
C LYS A 70 -9.95 7.52 11.86
N LYS A 71 -8.94 7.60 12.74
CA LYS A 71 -7.51 7.70 12.36
C LYS A 71 -6.72 6.39 12.56
N LYS A 72 -7.38 5.29 12.95
CA LYS A 72 -6.70 4.00 13.14
C LYS A 72 -6.60 3.24 11.81
N THR A 73 -5.65 3.68 11.00
CA THR A 73 -5.27 3.05 9.74
C THR A 73 -3.78 2.69 9.74
N TYR A 74 -3.45 1.55 9.17
CA TYR A 74 -2.08 1.08 9.01
C TYR A 74 -1.86 0.57 7.59
N ASN A 75 -0.70 0.90 7.03
CA ASN A 75 -0.23 0.48 5.72
C ASN A 75 1.23 0.04 5.88
N PRO A 76 1.61 -1.18 5.46
CA PRO A 76 2.95 -1.70 5.66
C PRO A 76 3.97 -1.23 4.61
N GLU A 77 3.63 -0.28 3.72
CA GLU A 77 4.55 0.28 2.72
C GLU A 77 5.86 0.78 3.33
N GLU A 78 6.98 0.38 2.71
CA GLU A 78 8.25 1.08 2.90
C GLU A 78 8.24 2.33 2.04
N THR A 79 8.78 3.43 2.56
CA THR A 79 8.91 4.69 1.82
C THR A 79 9.49 4.43 0.43
N PRO A 80 8.69 4.63 -0.65
CA PRO A 80 9.20 4.50 -2.00
C PRO A 80 10.38 5.43 -2.25
N ARG A 81 11.41 4.96 -2.97
CA ARG A 81 12.56 5.76 -3.40
C ARG A 81 12.17 7.11 -4.02
N PHE A 82 11.05 7.14 -4.74
CA PHE A 82 10.51 8.39 -5.29
C PHE A 82 10.33 9.47 -4.22
N PHE A 83 9.77 9.15 -3.04
CA PHE A 83 9.61 10.14 -1.98
C PHE A 83 10.90 10.45 -1.23
N GLU A 84 11.92 9.61 -1.34
CA GLU A 84 13.27 9.95 -0.84
C GLU A 84 13.93 11.00 -1.75
N GLU A 85 13.80 10.84 -3.07
CA GLU A 85 14.37 11.74 -4.08
C GLU A 85 13.55 13.03 -4.24
N PHE A 86 12.23 12.93 -4.26
CA PHE A 86 11.27 14.03 -4.43
C PHE A 86 10.57 14.33 -3.11
N ASN A 87 11.37 14.54 -2.07
CA ASN A 87 10.92 14.68 -0.68
C ASN A 87 10.23 16.00 -0.31
N ASN A 88 9.94 16.86 -1.28
CA ASN A 88 9.23 18.12 -1.07
C ASN A 88 8.48 18.56 -2.33
N SER A 89 7.45 19.39 -2.13
CA SER A 89 6.56 19.84 -3.22
C SER A 89 7.27 20.64 -4.32
N LYS A 90 8.46 21.22 -4.07
CA LYS A 90 9.21 21.91 -5.13
C LYS A 90 9.84 20.89 -6.09
N LEU A 91 10.49 19.86 -5.55
CA LEU A 91 11.10 18.80 -6.36
C LEU A 91 10.05 18.00 -7.14
N GLU A 92 8.92 17.70 -6.49
CA GLU A 92 7.79 17.02 -7.14
C GLU A 92 7.25 17.83 -8.34
N LYS A 93 7.02 19.14 -8.16
CA LYS A 93 6.58 20.02 -9.26
C LYS A 93 7.61 20.11 -10.38
N GLN A 94 8.91 20.18 -10.06
CA GLN A 94 9.96 20.18 -11.06
C GLN A 94 9.99 18.87 -11.87
N PHE A 95 9.74 17.73 -11.23
CA PHE A 95 9.60 16.45 -11.91
C PHE A 95 8.38 16.44 -12.85
N GLU A 96 7.21 16.89 -12.38
CA GLU A 96 6.01 16.99 -13.20
C GLU A 96 6.20 17.89 -14.42
N GLU A 97 6.82 19.06 -14.24
CA GLU A 97 7.13 20.00 -15.32
C GLU A 97 8.07 19.37 -16.35
N MET A 98 9.12 18.66 -15.89
CA MET A 98 10.05 17.94 -16.74
C MET A 98 9.35 16.84 -17.55
N VAL A 99 8.49 16.04 -16.92
CA VAL A 99 7.70 14.99 -17.59
C VAL A 99 6.79 15.60 -18.67
N ARG A 100 6.04 16.65 -18.33
CA ARG A 100 5.16 17.35 -19.28
C ARG A 100 5.92 17.94 -20.46
N LYS A 101 7.07 18.57 -20.20
CA LYS A 101 7.92 19.11 -21.26
C LYS A 101 8.42 17.99 -22.19
N THR A 102 8.95 16.90 -21.62
CA THR A 102 9.46 15.77 -22.38
C THR A 102 8.38 15.15 -23.27
N LEU A 103 7.17 15.00 -22.76
CA LEU A 103 6.05 14.47 -23.55
C LEU A 103 5.68 15.41 -24.71
N ARG A 104 5.53 16.72 -24.45
CA ARG A 104 5.25 17.69 -25.52
C ARG A 104 6.33 17.72 -26.60
N ASP A 105 7.60 17.66 -26.20
CA ASP A 105 8.73 17.61 -27.13
C ASP A 105 8.72 16.35 -28.02
N ASN A 106 7.93 15.32 -27.64
CA ASN A 106 7.74 14.06 -28.37
C ASN A 106 6.31 13.92 -28.95
N ASP A 107 5.66 15.04 -29.25
CA ASP A 107 4.33 15.13 -29.90
C ASP A 107 3.16 14.50 -29.11
N PHE A 108 3.35 14.27 -27.81
CA PHE A 108 2.26 13.83 -26.94
C PHE A 108 1.34 14.99 -26.56
N SER A 109 0.04 14.69 -26.44
CA SER A 109 -0.99 15.66 -26.09
C SER A 109 -0.84 16.17 -24.66
N GLU A 110 -1.53 17.26 -24.34
CA GLU A 110 -1.76 17.61 -22.94
C GLU A 110 -2.48 16.48 -22.18
N PHE A 111 -2.27 16.46 -20.87
CA PHE A 111 -2.85 15.48 -19.96
C PHE A 111 -4.37 15.58 -19.93
N LYS A 112 -5.03 14.43 -20.04
CA LYS A 112 -6.48 14.28 -19.95
C LYS A 112 -6.82 13.24 -18.91
N ASN A 113 -7.90 13.47 -18.17
CA ASN A 113 -8.42 12.47 -17.25
C ASN A 113 -9.16 11.39 -18.07
N SER A 114 -8.81 10.13 -17.84
CA SER A 114 -9.61 8.98 -18.29
C SER A 114 -10.66 8.61 -17.24
N THR A 115 -10.28 8.71 -15.96
CA THR A 115 -11.14 8.53 -14.79
C THR A 115 -10.68 9.50 -13.69
N ASP A 116 -11.33 9.46 -12.52
CA ASP A 116 -10.90 10.25 -11.35
C ASP A 116 -9.50 9.87 -10.83
N LEU A 117 -8.99 8.70 -11.21
CA LEU A 117 -7.70 8.17 -10.74
C LEU A 117 -6.64 8.09 -11.85
N LEU A 118 -7.04 8.10 -13.12
CA LEU A 118 -6.14 7.85 -14.24
C LEU A 118 -6.08 9.05 -15.18
N VAL A 119 -4.87 9.52 -15.43
CA VAL A 119 -4.54 10.59 -16.38
C VAL A 119 -3.73 9.99 -17.52
N TYR A 120 -3.99 10.45 -18.74
CA TYR A 120 -3.30 9.96 -19.93
C TYR A 120 -2.86 11.09 -20.86
N SER A 121 -1.93 10.76 -21.73
CA SER A 121 -1.44 11.57 -22.84
C SER A 121 -1.21 10.67 -24.05
N ARG A 122 -1.41 11.16 -25.26
CA ARG A 122 -1.25 10.36 -26.50
C ARG A 122 -0.51 11.15 -27.56
N ASN A 123 0.30 10.46 -28.37
CA ASN A 123 0.75 10.97 -29.66
C ASN A 123 0.14 10.11 -30.79
N LYS A 124 0.55 10.36 -32.05
CA LYS A 124 0.00 9.65 -33.22
C LYS A 124 0.31 8.15 -33.24
N ASN A 125 1.36 7.72 -32.55
CA ASN A 125 1.89 6.35 -32.63
C ASN A 125 1.76 5.58 -31.31
N LEU A 126 1.59 6.27 -30.18
CA LEU A 126 1.65 5.74 -28.83
C LEU A 126 0.60 6.42 -27.94
N GLY A 127 -0.15 5.60 -27.22
CA GLY A 127 -1.15 6.02 -26.25
C GLY A 127 -2.19 4.94 -26.03
N TYR A 128 -2.69 4.83 -24.79
CA TYR A 128 -3.87 4.02 -24.44
C TYR A 128 -5.12 4.86 -24.54
#